data_AF-A0A2V8N077-F1
#
_entry.id   AF-A0A2V8N077-F1
#
_cell.length_a   1.000
_cell.length_b   1.000
_cell.length_c   1.000
_cell.angle_alpha   90.00
_cell.angle_beta   90.00
_cell.angle_gamma   90.00
#
_symmetry.space_group_name_H-M   'P 1'
#
loop_
_entity.id
_entity.type
_entity.pdbx_description
1 polymer ?
#
loop_
_entity_poly.entity_id
_entity_poly.type
_entity_poly.pdbx_seq_one_letter_code
_entity_poly.pdbx_strand_id
1 'polypeptide(L)'
;MDQVKAAISEVTFIDQKEQLGTGHAVLAARETFSGYAGDVLVMPGDVPLIEAATLEAFVRFHHEGGFCASVLTADLENPHGYGRIVRHNANEVSSIVEHRDATPEILKIREINSSIYVFHAPVLFESLVKIRNNNAQHEYYLTDVIGLLAGRKQKVGAFKVHSAEEVLGINTRQEL
;
A
#
# COMPACT_ATOMS: atom_id res chain seq x y z
N MET A 1 15.14 -17.29 0.45
CA MET A 1 15.32 -16.30 1.53
C MET A 1 16.76 -16.22 2.00
N ASP A 2 17.45 -17.36 2.21
CA ASP A 2 18.81 -17.38 2.75
C ASP A 2 19.84 -16.59 1.95
N GLN A 3 19.75 -16.62 0.61
CA GLN A 3 20.62 -15.82 -0.26
C GLN A 3 20.39 -14.31 -0.12
N VAL A 4 19.14 -13.86 0.09
CA VAL A 4 18.81 -12.44 0.34
C VAL A 4 19.28 -12.02 1.73
N LYS A 5 19.04 -12.87 2.74
CA LYS A 5 19.51 -12.65 4.12
C LYS A 5 21.03 -12.54 4.20
N ALA A 6 21.76 -13.24 3.34
CA ALA A 6 23.21 -13.17 3.25
C ALA A 6 23.73 -11.96 2.45
N ALA A 7 22.94 -11.41 1.53
CA ALA A 7 23.35 -10.32 0.65
C ALA A 7 23.11 -8.91 1.22
N ILE A 8 22.23 -8.77 2.22
CA ILE A 8 21.85 -7.47 2.80
C ILE A 8 22.16 -7.46 4.30
N SER A 9 23.02 -6.53 4.74
CA SER A 9 23.31 -6.27 6.15
C SER A 9 22.42 -5.14 6.71
N GLU A 10 22.32 -5.04 8.04
CA GLU A 10 21.63 -3.94 8.75
C GLU A 10 20.11 -3.84 8.53
N VAL A 11 19.47 -4.96 8.16
CA VAL A 11 18.01 -5.07 8.06
C VAL A 11 17.47 -6.14 9.01
N THR A 12 16.27 -5.91 9.54
CA THR A 12 15.56 -6.92 10.33
C THR A 12 14.65 -7.73 9.41
N PHE A 13 14.85 -9.04 9.39
CA PHE A 13 13.98 -9.95 8.64
C PHE A 13 12.85 -10.45 9.53
N ILE A 14 11.64 -10.47 8.96
CA ILE A 14 10.42 -10.91 9.63
C ILE A 14 9.75 -11.92 8.72
N ASP A 15 9.53 -13.13 9.23
CA ASP A 15 8.99 -14.22 8.44
C ASP A 15 7.46 -14.24 8.56
N GLN A 16 6.76 -14.05 7.44
CA GLN A 16 5.34 -14.38 7.31
C GLN A 16 5.21 -15.90 7.14
N LYS A 17 4.89 -16.61 8.23
CA LYS A 17 4.78 -18.09 8.21
C LYS A 17 3.63 -18.60 7.34
N GLU A 18 2.49 -17.90 7.37
CA GLU A 18 1.29 -18.22 6.60
C GLU A 18 1.00 -17.08 5.62
N GLN A 19 0.85 -17.41 4.34
CA GLN A 19 0.63 -16.44 3.26
C GLN A 19 -0.85 -16.05 3.17
N LEU A 20 -1.35 -15.38 4.21
CA LEU A 20 -2.76 -14.97 4.33
C LEU A 20 -3.06 -13.57 3.75
N GLY A 21 -2.21 -13.06 2.85
CA GLY A 21 -2.36 -11.74 2.23
C GLY A 21 -1.41 -10.65 2.75
N THR A 22 -1.46 -9.49 2.09
CA THR A 22 -0.55 -8.34 2.30
C THR A 22 -0.73 -7.66 3.65
N GLY A 23 -1.96 -7.54 4.14
CA GLY A 23 -2.24 -7.02 5.48
C GLY A 23 -1.65 -7.93 6.57
N HIS A 24 -1.75 -9.25 6.39
CA HIS A 24 -1.13 -10.21 7.31
C HIS A 24 0.41 -10.13 7.25
N ALA A 25 1.00 -9.91 6.08
CA ALA A 25 2.44 -9.72 5.92
C ALA A 25 2.95 -8.55 6.77
N VAL A 26 2.26 -7.39 6.71
CA VAL A 26 2.60 -6.22 7.54
C VAL A 26 2.33 -6.49 9.03
N LEU A 27 1.24 -7.18 9.36
CA LEU A 27 0.90 -7.52 10.74
C LEU A 27 1.98 -8.39 11.41
N ALA A 28 2.67 -9.25 10.66
CA ALA A 28 3.78 -10.05 11.18
C ALA A 28 4.91 -9.16 11.77
N ALA A 29 5.02 -7.91 11.32
CA ALA A 29 6.01 -6.96 11.81
C ALA A 29 5.61 -6.18 13.06
N ARG A 30 4.38 -6.36 13.58
CA ARG A 30 3.82 -5.55 14.68
C ARG A 30 4.72 -5.44 15.90
N GLU A 31 5.27 -6.56 16.35
CA GLU A 31 6.09 -6.58 17.57
C GLU A 31 7.38 -5.76 17.44
N THR A 32 7.96 -5.69 16.23
CA THR A 32 9.15 -4.86 15.93
C THR A 32 8.85 -3.37 16.08
N PHE A 33 7.61 -2.95 15.84
CA PHE A 33 7.17 -1.57 15.99
C PHE A 33 6.51 -1.28 17.35
N SER A 34 6.62 -2.18 18.33
CA SER A 34 6.05 -1.97 19.66
C SER A 34 6.64 -0.72 20.32
N GLY A 35 5.76 0.21 20.74
CA GLY A 35 6.15 1.50 21.32
C GLY A 35 6.60 2.56 20.30
N TYR A 36 6.68 2.23 19.01
CA TYR A 36 6.96 3.20 17.96
C TYR A 36 5.68 3.97 17.59
N ALA A 37 5.78 5.29 17.57
CA ALA A 37 4.68 6.20 17.27
C ALA A 37 5.01 7.16 16.11
N GLY A 38 5.95 6.78 15.25
CA GLY A 38 6.24 7.53 14.02
C GLY A 38 5.50 6.95 12.81
N ASP A 39 5.94 7.38 11.63
CA ASP A 39 5.39 6.86 10.39
C ASP A 39 6.16 5.63 9.89
N VAL A 40 5.44 4.80 9.15
CA VAL A 40 5.91 3.57 8.54
C VAL A 40 5.65 3.67 7.05
N LEU A 41 6.73 3.69 6.26
CA LEU A 41 6.69 3.50 4.82
C LEU A 41 6.60 1.99 4.54
N VAL A 42 5.56 1.58 3.82
CA VAL A 42 5.36 0.21 3.35
C VAL A 42 5.46 0.22 1.84
N MET A 43 6.28 -0.65 1.27
CA MET A 43 6.42 -0.81 -0.18
C MET A 43 6.66 -2.27 -0.54
N PRO A 44 6.21 -2.72 -1.72
CA PRO A 44 6.53 -4.06 -2.20
C PRO A 44 7.99 -4.10 -2.68
N GLY A 45 8.58 -5.29 -2.69
CA GLY A 45 9.99 -5.50 -3.07
C GLY A 45 10.24 -5.61 -4.58
N ASP A 46 9.21 -5.46 -5.41
CA ASP A 46 9.20 -5.73 -6.85
C ASP A 46 8.98 -4.46 -7.70
N VAL A 47 9.19 -3.27 -7.12
CA VAL A 47 9.10 -1.96 -7.79
C VAL A 47 10.53 -1.36 -7.88
N PRO A 48 11.32 -1.71 -8.91
CA PRO A 48 12.75 -1.38 -8.93
C PRO A 48 13.06 0.05 -9.40
N LEU A 49 12.10 0.72 -10.04
CA LEU A 49 12.30 2.04 -10.65
C LEU A 49 11.92 3.20 -9.73
N ILE A 50 11.46 2.93 -8.51
CA ILE A 50 11.04 3.97 -7.58
C ILE A 50 12.25 4.81 -7.14
N GLU A 51 12.13 6.14 -7.30
CA GLU A 51 13.19 7.06 -6.93
C GLU A 51 13.07 7.55 -5.49
N ALA A 52 14.21 7.78 -4.84
CA ALA A 52 14.26 8.33 -3.48
C ALA A 52 13.56 9.70 -3.38
N ALA A 53 13.73 10.57 -4.39
CA ALA A 53 13.09 11.88 -4.44
C ALA A 53 11.56 11.79 -4.44
N THR A 54 11.00 10.78 -5.12
CA THR A 54 9.56 10.51 -5.13
C THR A 54 9.05 10.06 -3.77
N LEU A 55 9.80 9.19 -3.08
CA LEU A 55 9.46 8.77 -1.71
C LEU A 55 9.55 9.93 -0.71
N GLU A 56 10.57 10.78 -0.81
CA GLU A 56 10.70 11.98 0.03
C GLU A 56 9.55 12.98 -0.21
N ALA A 57 9.17 13.21 -1.47
CA ALA A 57 8.02 14.04 -1.81
C ALA A 57 6.71 13.45 -1.26
N PHE A 58 6.54 12.13 -1.35
CA PHE A 58 5.38 11.42 -0.84
C PHE A 58 5.25 11.50 0.69
N VAL A 59 6.35 11.29 1.43
CA VAL A 59 6.38 11.43 2.89
C VAL A 59 6.10 12.88 3.30
N ARG A 60 6.67 13.86 2.59
CA ARG A 60 6.38 15.28 2.84
C ARG A 60 4.91 15.60 2.64
N PHE A 61 4.30 15.12 1.55
CA PHE A 61 2.87 15.25 1.29
C PHE A 61 2.03 14.63 2.42
N HIS A 62 2.42 13.47 2.92
CA HIS A 62 1.77 12.81 4.05
C HIS A 62 1.73 13.73 5.29
N HIS A 63 2.88 14.31 5.64
CA HIS A 63 3.03 15.22 6.78
C HIS A 63 2.27 16.54 6.60
N GLU A 64 2.47 17.22 5.48
CA GLU A 64 1.87 18.53 5.20
C GLU A 64 0.34 18.45 5.13
N GLY A 65 -0.21 17.34 4.63
CA GLY A 65 -1.65 17.11 4.58
C GLY A 65 -2.28 16.70 5.92
N GLY A 66 -1.46 16.36 6.92
CA GLY A 66 -1.91 15.82 8.21
C GLY A 66 -2.71 14.55 8.04
N PHE A 67 -2.28 13.67 7.14
CA PHE A 67 -2.95 12.41 6.86
C PHE A 67 -2.54 11.34 7.88
N CYS A 68 -3.45 10.44 8.27
CA CYS A 68 -3.07 9.29 9.11
C CYS A 68 -2.58 8.10 8.28
N ALA A 69 -2.92 8.10 7.00
CA ALA A 69 -2.46 7.16 5.99
C ALA A 69 -2.36 7.89 4.65
N SER A 70 -1.41 7.49 3.81
CA SER A 70 -1.34 7.94 2.44
C SER A 70 -0.94 6.80 1.53
N VAL A 71 -1.42 6.85 0.30
CA VAL A 71 -1.07 5.90 -0.77
C VAL A 71 -0.47 6.66 -1.93
N LEU A 72 0.55 6.08 -2.54
CA LEU A 72 1.14 6.58 -3.76
C LEU A 72 0.42 5.94 -4.96
N THR A 73 0.03 6.75 -5.94
CA THR A 73 -0.86 6.33 -7.03
C THR A 73 -0.31 6.76 -8.38
N ALA A 74 -0.77 6.13 -9.46
CA ALA A 74 -0.44 6.52 -10.83
C ALA A 74 -1.64 6.32 -11.75
N ASP A 75 -1.68 7.00 -12.89
CA ASP A 75 -2.65 6.72 -13.95
C ASP A 75 -2.02 5.79 -14.99
N LEU A 76 -2.72 4.70 -15.33
CA LEU A 76 -2.31 3.79 -16.41
C LEU A 76 -3.30 3.83 -17.56
N GLU A 77 -2.82 3.57 -18.78
CA GLU A 77 -3.71 3.32 -19.92
C GLU A 77 -4.44 2.00 -19.80
N ASN A 78 -3.73 0.96 -19.37
CA ASN A 78 -4.29 -0.34 -19.06
C ASN A 78 -4.02 -0.68 -17.58
N PRO A 79 -4.98 -0.43 -16.69
CA PRO A 79 -4.82 -0.68 -15.26
C PRO A 79 -5.13 -2.14 -14.87
N HIS A 80 -5.26 -3.08 -15.82
CA HIS A 80 -5.60 -4.48 -15.53
C HIS A 80 -4.68 -5.10 -14.47
N GLY A 81 -5.24 -5.85 -13.52
CA GLY A 81 -4.50 -6.49 -12.43
C GLY A 81 -4.28 -5.62 -11.18
N TYR A 82 -4.23 -4.29 -11.31
CA TYR A 82 -4.01 -3.40 -10.17
C TYR A 82 -5.28 -3.13 -9.33
N GLY A 83 -5.12 -2.72 -8.08
CA GLY A 83 -6.21 -2.11 -7.30
C GLY A 83 -6.57 -0.71 -7.84
N ARG A 84 -7.83 -0.30 -7.70
CA ARG A 84 -8.37 0.99 -8.17
C ARG A 84 -8.53 1.97 -7.03
N ILE A 85 -8.11 3.21 -7.24
CA ILE A 85 -8.28 4.30 -6.27
C ILE A 85 -9.67 4.91 -6.43
N VAL A 86 -10.53 4.74 -5.44
CA VAL A 86 -11.81 5.45 -5.37
C VAL A 86 -11.60 6.70 -4.54
N ARG A 87 -11.71 7.86 -5.17
CA ARG A 87 -11.47 9.15 -4.52
C ARG A 87 -12.72 9.68 -3.84
N HIS A 88 -12.53 10.26 -2.65
CA HIS A 88 -13.52 11.13 -2.04
C HIS A 88 -13.46 12.54 -2.65
N ASN A 89 -12.24 13.07 -2.81
CA ASN A 89 -11.97 14.35 -3.46
C ASN A 89 -10.58 14.34 -4.13
N ALA A 90 -10.10 15.51 -4.58
CA ALA A 90 -8.83 15.64 -5.28
C ALA A 90 -7.62 15.08 -4.51
N ASN A 91 -7.63 15.14 -3.17
CA ASN A 91 -6.51 14.71 -2.34
C ASN A 91 -6.82 13.48 -1.48
N GLU A 92 -8.09 13.17 -1.25
CA GLU A 92 -8.50 12.12 -0.32
C GLU A 92 -9.08 10.88 -1.00
N VAL A 93 -8.77 9.73 -0.42
CA VAL A 93 -9.21 8.41 -0.88
C VAL A 93 -10.37 7.92 -0.01
N SER A 94 -11.43 7.42 -0.63
CA SER A 94 -12.52 6.75 0.09
C SER A 94 -12.23 5.26 0.30
N SER A 95 -11.66 4.60 -0.71
CA SER A 95 -11.30 3.19 -0.66
C SER A 95 -10.32 2.83 -1.78
N ILE A 96 -9.69 1.67 -1.63
CA ILE A 96 -8.97 1.01 -2.70
C ILE A 96 -9.67 -0.33 -2.94
N VAL A 97 -9.96 -0.64 -4.20
CA VAL A 97 -10.69 -1.87 -4.56
C VAL A 97 -9.82 -2.71 -5.48
N GLU A 98 -9.47 -3.91 -5.03
CA GLU A 98 -8.66 -4.86 -5.81
C GLU A 98 -9.32 -5.25 -7.13
N HIS A 99 -8.51 -5.55 -8.15
CA HIS A 99 -9.00 -5.86 -9.49
C HIS A 99 -10.06 -6.97 -9.51
N ARG A 100 -9.85 -8.02 -8.70
CA ARG A 100 -10.73 -9.19 -8.61
C ARG A 100 -12.07 -8.91 -7.92
N ASP A 101 -12.11 -7.87 -7.11
CA ASP A 101 -13.27 -7.47 -6.32
C ASP A 101 -14.00 -6.24 -6.93
N ALA A 102 -13.43 -5.66 -8.00
CA ALA A 102 -13.94 -4.46 -8.64
C ALA A 102 -15.17 -4.72 -9.52
N THR A 103 -16.18 -3.86 -9.40
CA THR A 103 -17.33 -3.85 -10.32
C THR A 103 -16.93 -3.32 -11.71
N PRO A 104 -17.73 -3.56 -12.76
CA PRO A 104 -17.45 -3.02 -14.10
C PRO A 104 -17.28 -1.49 -14.13
N GLU A 105 -17.92 -0.76 -13.22
CA GLU A 105 -17.79 0.69 -13.08
C GLU A 105 -16.44 1.07 -12.47
N ILE A 106 -16.04 0.37 -11.40
CA ILE A 106 -14.75 0.58 -10.74
C ILE A 106 -13.59 0.22 -11.69
N LEU A 107 -13.75 -0.82 -12.50
CA LEU A 107 -12.74 -1.24 -13.48
C LEU A 107 -12.42 -0.18 -14.54
N LYS A 108 -13.30 0.81 -14.75
CA LYS A 108 -13.06 1.96 -15.66
C LYS A 108 -12.10 3.00 -15.08
N ILE A 109 -11.87 2.99 -13.77
CA ILE A 109 -10.93 3.91 -13.12
C ILE A 109 -9.52 3.56 -13.62
N ARG A 110 -8.78 4.60 -14.05
CA ARG A 110 -7.40 4.48 -14.56
C ARG A 110 -6.34 4.66 -13.48
N GLU A 111 -6.72 5.29 -12.38
CA GLU A 111 -5.85 5.52 -11.24
C GLU A 111 -5.67 4.24 -10.44
N ILE A 112 -4.42 3.80 -10.32
CA ILE A 112 -4.04 2.55 -9.68
C ILE A 112 -3.40 2.75 -8.32
N ASN A 113 -3.51 1.71 -7.51
CA ASN A 113 -2.76 1.54 -6.27
C ASN A 113 -1.37 0.97 -6.56
N SER A 114 -0.31 1.72 -6.22
CA SER A 114 1.09 1.24 -6.34
C SER A 114 1.50 0.24 -5.25
N SER A 115 0.66 0.06 -4.22
CA SER A 115 1.01 -0.65 -2.98
C SER A 115 2.14 -0.01 -2.16
N ILE A 116 2.48 1.26 -2.43
CA ILE A 116 3.39 2.06 -1.61
C ILE A 116 2.55 2.99 -0.73
N TYR A 117 2.77 2.91 0.58
CA TYR A 117 1.97 3.61 1.59
C TYR A 117 2.82 4.23 2.67
N VAL A 118 2.33 5.31 3.27
CA VAL A 118 2.81 5.82 4.55
C VAL A 118 1.67 5.74 5.55
N PHE A 119 1.92 5.17 6.72
CA PHE A 119 0.94 5.12 7.80
C PHE A 119 1.55 5.59 9.11
N HIS A 120 0.75 6.24 9.95
CA HIS A 120 1.09 6.36 11.36
C HIS A 120 1.03 4.99 12.04
N ALA A 121 2.10 4.55 12.70
CA ALA A 121 2.24 3.15 13.14
C ALA A 121 1.11 2.65 14.06
N PRO A 122 0.70 3.38 15.12
CA PRO A 122 -0.43 2.98 15.95
C PRO A 122 -1.72 2.78 15.14
N VAL A 123 -2.01 3.69 14.21
CA VAL A 123 -3.21 3.65 13.36
C VAL A 123 -3.19 2.44 12.43
N LEU A 124 -2.02 2.12 11.85
CA LEU A 124 -1.82 0.95 10.99
C LEU A 124 -2.13 -0.34 11.76
N PHE A 125 -1.43 -0.59 12.86
CA PHE A 125 -1.54 -1.87 13.58
C PHE A 125 -2.90 -2.05 14.26
N GLU A 126 -3.52 -0.98 14.76
CA GLU A 126 -4.90 -1.01 15.27
C GLU A 126 -5.95 -1.31 14.18
N SER A 127 -5.65 -0.97 12.92
CA SER A 127 -6.55 -1.19 11.80
C SER A 127 -6.37 -2.58 11.19
N LEU A 128 -5.13 -3.08 11.13
CA LEU A 128 -4.80 -4.41 10.63
C LEU A 128 -5.50 -5.55 11.39
N VAL A 129 -5.75 -5.39 12.70
CA VAL A 129 -6.50 -6.40 13.48
C VAL A 129 -8.01 -6.38 13.21
N LYS A 130 -8.51 -5.36 12.49
CA LYS A 130 -9.93 -5.13 12.23
C LYS A 130 -10.35 -5.46 10.81
N ILE A 131 -9.42 -5.57 9.87
CA ILE A 131 -9.72 -6.03 8.51
C ILE A 131 -10.16 -7.50 8.52
N ARG A 132 -10.81 -7.92 7.44
CA ARG A 132 -11.42 -9.24 7.27
C ARG A 132 -11.00 -9.78 5.91
N ASN A 133 -11.10 -11.09 5.74
CA ASN A 133 -10.75 -11.78 4.51
C ASN A 133 -11.98 -12.23 3.71
N ASN A 134 -13.06 -11.45 3.76
CA ASN A 134 -14.28 -11.71 3.00
C ASN A 134 -14.20 -11.02 1.63
N ASN A 135 -13.26 -11.47 0.82
CA ASN A 135 -13.01 -11.03 -0.55
C ASN A 135 -12.76 -12.23 -1.47
N ALA A 136 -12.61 -11.98 -2.76
CA ALA A 136 -12.46 -13.01 -3.78
C ALA A 136 -11.24 -13.94 -3.57
N GLN A 137 -10.22 -13.52 -2.82
CA GLN A 137 -9.00 -14.29 -2.56
C GLN A 137 -8.97 -14.94 -1.16
N HIS A 138 -9.93 -14.62 -0.29
CA HIS A 138 -9.92 -15.05 1.11
C HIS A 138 -8.67 -14.60 1.90
N GLU A 139 -8.12 -13.43 1.54
CA GLU A 139 -6.90 -12.86 2.10
C GLU A 139 -7.15 -11.59 2.91
N TYR A 140 -6.26 -11.27 3.85
CA TYR A 140 -6.25 -9.98 4.52
C TYR A 140 -5.53 -8.95 3.65
N TYR A 141 -6.28 -8.09 2.95
CA TYR A 141 -5.69 -7.05 2.12
C TYR A 141 -5.27 -5.84 2.94
N LEU A 142 -4.05 -5.34 2.71
CA LEU A 142 -3.61 -4.07 3.27
C LEU A 142 -4.48 -2.90 2.77
N THR A 143 -5.00 -2.99 1.55
CA THR A 143 -5.87 -1.97 0.94
C THR A 143 -7.18 -1.75 1.71
N ASP A 144 -7.69 -2.76 2.41
CA ASP A 144 -8.88 -2.62 3.25
C ASP A 144 -8.67 -1.68 4.44
N VAL A 145 -7.42 -1.48 4.88
CA VAL A 145 -7.10 -0.48 5.91
C VAL A 145 -7.50 0.92 5.45
N ILE A 146 -7.28 1.26 4.17
CA ILE A 146 -7.60 2.57 3.61
C ILE A 146 -9.11 2.86 3.71
N GLY A 147 -9.94 1.91 3.28
CA GLY A 147 -11.40 2.03 3.37
C GLY A 147 -11.90 2.10 4.82
N LEU A 148 -11.29 1.34 5.71
CA LEU A 148 -11.62 1.35 7.14
C LEU A 148 -11.29 2.68 7.82
N LEU A 149 -10.14 3.29 7.50
CA LEU A 149 -9.74 4.60 8.01
C LEU A 149 -10.64 5.72 7.47
N ALA A 150 -10.88 5.72 6.16
CA ALA A 150 -11.76 6.70 5.52
C ALA A 150 -13.21 6.61 6.06
N GLY A 151 -13.73 5.40 6.27
CA GLY A 151 -15.06 5.18 6.88
C GLY A 151 -15.17 5.70 8.32
N ARG A 152 -14.05 5.83 9.04
CA ARG A 152 -13.95 6.48 10.36
C ARG A 152 -13.73 7.99 10.27
N LYS A 153 -13.83 8.59 9.08
CA LYS A 153 -13.58 10.00 8.80
C LYS A 153 -12.15 10.45 9.15
N GLN A 154 -11.20 9.52 9.15
CA GLN A 154 -9.79 9.87 9.25
C GLN A 154 -9.29 10.32 7.87
N LYS A 155 -8.34 11.25 7.84
CA LYS A 155 -7.83 11.82 6.59
C LYS A 155 -6.87 10.83 5.94
N VAL A 156 -7.23 10.32 4.76
CA VAL A 156 -6.39 9.41 3.98
C VAL A 156 -6.04 10.05 2.64
N GLY A 157 -4.75 10.29 2.41
CA GLY A 157 -4.25 10.99 1.22
C GLY A 157 -3.93 10.06 0.05
N ALA A 158 -4.07 10.55 -1.19
CA ALA A 158 -3.48 9.91 -2.37
C ALA A 158 -2.54 10.88 -3.09
N PHE A 159 -1.27 10.48 -3.18
CA PHE A 159 -0.23 11.20 -3.89
C PHE A 159 -0.01 10.58 -5.26
N LYS A 160 -0.37 11.31 -6.31
CA LYS A 160 -0.23 10.83 -7.69
C LYS A 160 1.15 11.18 -8.23
N VAL A 161 1.91 10.19 -8.67
CA VAL A 161 3.20 10.42 -9.35
C VAL A 161 3.01 10.95 -10.76
N HIS A 162 4.03 11.66 -11.26
CA HIS A 162 4.05 12.17 -12.62
C HIS A 162 4.38 11.07 -13.64
N SER A 163 5.37 10.23 -13.33
CA SER A 163 5.75 9.09 -14.17
C SER A 163 5.21 7.80 -13.57
N ALA A 164 4.29 7.14 -14.28
CA ALA A 164 3.75 5.86 -13.81
C ALA A 164 4.81 4.75 -13.79
N GLU A 165 5.86 4.85 -14.61
CA GLU A 165 6.94 3.86 -14.72
C GLU A 165 7.67 3.63 -13.39
N GLU A 166 7.79 4.67 -12.56
CA GLU A 166 8.45 4.58 -11.24
C GLU A 166 7.76 3.60 -10.29
N VAL A 167 6.48 3.33 -10.50
CA VAL A 167 5.63 2.61 -9.55
C VAL A 167 5.09 1.30 -10.10
N LEU A 168 5.52 0.92 -11.30
CA LEU A 168 5.15 -0.35 -11.90
C LEU A 168 5.89 -1.48 -11.19
N GLY A 169 5.13 -2.44 -10.68
CA GLY A 169 5.66 -3.68 -10.17
C GLY A 169 5.99 -4.65 -11.31
N ILE A 170 7.03 -5.47 -11.11
CA ILE A 170 7.41 -6.54 -12.03
C ILE A 170 6.75 -7.83 -11.56
N ASN A 171 5.69 -8.26 -12.26
CA ASN A 171 4.87 -9.42 -11.91
C ASN A 171 5.19 -10.66 -12.76
N THR A 172 5.86 -10.49 -13.90
CA THR A 172 6.23 -11.61 -14.78
C THR A 172 7.71 -11.56 -15.19
N ARG A 173 8.26 -12.71 -15.62
CA ARG A 173 9.63 -12.76 -16.16
C ARG A 173 9.81 -11.93 -17.44
N GLN A 174 8.72 -11.63 -18.15
CA GLN A 174 8.76 -10.79 -19.34
C GLN A 174 8.84 -9.30 -18.97
N GLU A 175 8.49 -8.95 -17.74
CA GLU A 175 8.58 -7.61 -17.17
C GLU A 175 9.92 -7.36 -16.44
N LEU A 176 10.80 -8.38 -16.33
CA LEU A 176 12.17 -8.30 -15.77
C LEU A 176 13.20 -7.80 -16.78
#